data_AF-A0A2M7U8D6-F1
#
_entry.id   AF-A0A2M7U8D6-F1
#
_cell.length_a   1.000
_cell.length_b   1.000
_cell.length_c   1.000
_cell.angle_alpha   90.00
_cell.angle_beta   90.00
_cell.angle_gamma   90.00
#
_symmetry.space_group_name_H-M   'P 1'
#
loop_
_entity.id
_entity.type
_entity.pdbx_description
1 polymer ?
#
loop_
_entity_poly.entity_id
_entity_poly.type
_entity_poly.pdbx_seq_one_letter_code
_entity_poly.pdbx_strand_id
1 'polypeptide(L)'
;IGNKSRDVHQRIGKRLNDVVDLVILVKNSVTPDIEEGLINAGFNKNNIIWFDSMMEAQNNLGSILRSGDVVLFQNDWPDNYV
;
A
#
# COMPACT_ATOMS: atom_id res chain seq x y z
N ILE A 1 -12.03 -1.94 20.17
CA ILE A 1 -10.62 -1.63 19.80
C ILE A 1 -10.45 -1.44 18.27
N GLY A 2 -11.41 -1.84 17.42
CA GLY A 2 -11.33 -1.70 15.95
C GLY A 2 -11.33 -0.27 15.39
N ASN A 3 -12.14 0.66 15.92
CA ASN A 3 -12.23 2.03 15.34
C ASN A 3 -10.90 2.80 15.39
N LYS A 4 -10.10 2.62 16.45
CA LYS A 4 -8.78 3.26 16.55
C LYS A 4 -7.79 2.71 15.52
N SER A 5 -7.94 1.45 15.09
CA SER A 5 -7.08 0.84 14.06
C SER A 5 -7.38 1.44 12.69
N ARG A 6 -8.67 1.54 12.33
CA ARG A 6 -9.12 2.14 11.07
C ARG A 6 -8.60 3.57 10.89
N ASP A 7 -8.75 4.40 11.92
CA ASP A 7 -8.25 5.79 11.88
C ASP A 7 -6.73 5.87 11.64
N VAL A 8 -5.96 4.91 12.15
CA VAL A 8 -4.51 4.83 11.92
C VAL A 8 -4.23 4.51 10.45
N HIS A 9 -4.89 3.51 9.87
CA HIS A 9 -4.70 3.11 8.48
C HIS A 9 -5.12 4.21 7.49
N GLN A 10 -6.22 4.90 7.76
CA GLN A 10 -6.61 6.06 6.95
C GLN A 10 -5.60 7.21 7.06
N ARG A 11 -5.02 7.45 8.25
CA ARG A 11 -3.94 8.46 8.40
C ARG A 11 -2.66 8.06 7.66
N ILE A 12 -2.35 6.78 7.56
CA ILE A 12 -1.24 6.28 6.73
C ILE A 12 -1.51 6.62 5.27
N GLY A 13 -2.69 6.27 4.75
CA GLY A 13 -3.08 6.59 3.37
C GLY A 13 -2.98 8.09 3.08
N LYS A 14 -3.46 8.94 3.99
CA LYS A 14 -3.35 10.40 3.86
C LYS A 14 -1.91 10.89 3.76
N ARG A 15 -0.98 10.31 4.53
CA ARG A 15 0.44 10.69 4.50
C ARG A 15 1.16 10.22 3.25
N LEU A 16 0.78 9.06 2.72
CA LEU A 16 1.37 8.52 1.50
C LEU A 16 1.12 9.44 0.30
N ASN A 17 -0.06 10.08 0.24
CA ASN A 17 -0.43 11.00 -0.83
C ASN A 17 0.62 12.09 -1.13
N ASP A 18 1.34 12.55 -0.10
CA ASP A 18 2.27 13.68 -0.23
C ASP A 18 3.70 13.26 -0.62
N VAL A 19 4.01 11.95 -0.60
CA VAL A 19 5.40 11.46 -0.63
C VAL A 19 5.66 10.32 -1.60
N VAL A 20 4.63 9.74 -2.23
CA VAL A 20 4.79 8.62 -3.17
C VAL A 20 4.08 8.90 -4.49
N ASP A 21 4.65 8.40 -5.58
CA ASP A 21 4.03 8.48 -6.92
C ASP A 21 3.07 7.30 -7.19
N LEU A 22 3.35 6.16 -6.57
CA LEU A 22 2.64 4.89 -6.78
C LEU A 22 2.47 4.16 -5.43
N VAL A 23 1.28 3.59 -5.22
CA VAL A 23 1.00 2.70 -4.06
C VAL A 23 0.62 1.32 -4.55
N ILE A 24 1.27 0.30 -4.00
CA ILE A 24 0.93 -1.10 -4.23
C ILE A 24 0.29 -1.64 -2.94
N LEU A 25 -0.98 -2.07 -3.05
CA LEU A 25 -1.74 -2.65 -1.95
C LEU A 25 -1.90 -4.15 -2.17
N VAL A 26 -1.52 -4.94 -1.17
CA VAL A 26 -1.83 -6.37 -1.13
C VAL A 26 -3.09 -6.57 -0.30
N LYS A 27 -4.04 -7.34 -0.82
CA LYS A 27 -5.33 -7.57 -0.19
C LYS A 27 -5.19 -8.16 1.21
N ASN A 28 -5.65 -7.41 2.20
CA ASN A 28 -5.78 -7.85 3.58
C ASN A 28 -6.93 -7.09 4.27
N SER A 29 -7.11 -7.27 5.58
CA SER A 29 -8.20 -6.66 6.33
C SER A 29 -8.07 -5.13 6.51
N VAL A 30 -6.90 -4.54 6.27
CA VAL A 30 -6.60 -3.14 6.57
C VAL A 30 -6.27 -2.28 5.34
N THR A 31 -5.84 -2.89 4.22
CA THR A 31 -5.52 -2.16 2.99
C THR A 31 -6.71 -1.38 2.39
N PRO A 32 -7.98 -1.80 2.55
CA PRO A 32 -9.12 -0.97 2.15
C PRO A 32 -9.20 0.36 2.91
N ASP A 33 -8.86 0.37 4.20
CA ASP A 33 -8.83 1.59 5.01
C ASP A 33 -7.68 2.53 4.58
N ILE A 34 -6.56 1.96 4.11
CA ILE A 34 -5.44 2.74 3.55
C ILE A 34 -5.85 3.37 2.23
N GLU A 35 -6.50 2.62 1.32
CA GLU A 35 -7.03 3.16 0.07
C GLU A 35 -8.03 4.29 0.34
N GLU A 36 -8.95 4.11 1.28
CA GLU A 36 -9.88 5.18 1.68
C GLU A 36 -9.14 6.44 2.16
N GLY A 37 -8.05 6.26 2.92
CA GLY A 37 -7.16 7.36 3.32
C GLY A 37 -6.53 8.10 2.14
N LEU A 38 -6.01 7.36 1.16
CA LEU A 38 -5.41 7.88 -0.07
C LEU A 38 -6.43 8.66 -0.91
N ILE A 39 -7.59 8.07 -1.18
CA ILE A 39 -8.65 8.70 -2.00
C ILE A 39 -9.16 9.97 -1.33
N ASN A 40 -9.37 9.96 -0.01
CA ASN A 40 -9.80 11.14 0.74
C ASN A 40 -8.74 12.26 0.75
N ALA A 41 -7.46 11.94 0.55
CA ALA A 41 -6.38 12.92 0.40
C ALA A 41 -6.22 13.44 -1.04
N GLY A 42 -6.99 12.90 -2.00
CA GLY A 42 -6.91 13.29 -3.41
C GLY A 42 -5.87 12.51 -4.22
N PHE A 43 -5.38 11.37 -3.69
CA PHE A 43 -4.43 10.54 -4.42
C PHE A 43 -5.06 10.01 -5.70
N ASN A 44 -4.27 10.00 -6.78
CA ASN A 44 -4.76 9.50 -8.06
C ASN A 44 -5.03 8.01 -7.97
N LYS A 45 -6.31 7.61 -8.09
CA LYS A 45 -6.72 6.20 -8.04
C LYS A 45 -6.01 5.34 -9.09
N ASN A 46 -5.65 5.90 -10.23
CA ASN A 46 -4.92 5.19 -11.29
C ASN A 46 -3.47 4.84 -10.88
N ASN A 47 -2.96 5.45 -9.80
CA ASN A 47 -1.64 5.16 -9.23
C ASN A 47 -1.74 4.21 -8.02
N ILE A 48 -2.88 3.56 -7.81
CA ILE A 48 -3.07 2.50 -6.80
C ILE A 48 -3.19 1.18 -7.54
N ILE A 49 -2.29 0.24 -7.26
CA ILE A 49 -2.29 -1.11 -7.82
C ILE A 49 -2.65 -2.10 -6.72
N TRP A 50 -3.60 -2.98 -7.00
CA TRP A 50 -4.02 -4.03 -6.08
C TRP A 50 -3.50 -5.40 -6.54
N PHE A 51 -3.04 -6.20 -5.58
CA PHE A 51 -2.72 -7.61 -5.76
C PHE A 51 -3.44 -8.46 -4.70
N ASP A 52 -3.80 -9.69 -5.05
CA ASP A 52 -4.44 -10.62 -4.11
C ASP A 52 -3.43 -11.26 -3.14
N SER A 53 -2.13 -11.27 -3.49
CA SER A 53 -1.07 -11.81 -2.62
C SER A 53 0.28 -11.10 -2.78
N MET A 54 1.15 -11.24 -1.78
CA MET A 54 2.52 -10.71 -1.85
C MET A 54 3.33 -11.36 -2.98
N MET A 55 3.15 -12.66 -3.20
CA MET A 55 3.83 -13.40 -4.27
C MET A 55 3.43 -12.85 -5.65
N GLU A 56 2.14 -12.55 -5.85
CA GLU A 56 1.66 -11.92 -7.09
C GLU A 56 2.27 -10.52 -7.27
N ALA A 57 2.30 -9.71 -6.21
CA ALA A 57 2.93 -8.40 -6.24
C ALA A 57 4.42 -8.51 -6.65
N GLN A 58 5.18 -9.39 -5.99
CA GLN A 58 6.60 -9.62 -6.27
C GLN A 58 6.85 -10.05 -7.72
N ASN A 59 6.04 -10.96 -8.25
CA ASN A 59 6.15 -11.43 -9.63
C ASN A 59 5.90 -10.31 -10.66
N ASN A 60 5.13 -9.28 -10.28
CA ASN A 60 4.82 -8.14 -11.14
C ASN A 60 5.71 -6.91 -10.88
N LEU A 61 6.51 -6.87 -9.81
CA LEU A 61 7.37 -5.71 -9.51
C LEU A 61 8.30 -5.35 -10.68
N GLY A 62 8.84 -6.36 -11.37
CA GLY A 62 9.77 -6.15 -12.49
C GLY A 62 9.17 -5.45 -13.71
N SER A 63 7.84 -5.49 -13.89
CA SER A 63 7.16 -4.77 -14.98
C SER A 63 6.67 -3.39 -14.56
N ILE A 64 6.53 -3.15 -13.26
CA ILE A 64 6.08 -1.89 -12.67
C ILE A 64 7.25 -0.92 -12.48
N LEU A 65 8.34 -1.43 -11.89
CA LEU A 65 9.49 -0.62 -11.48
C LEU A 65 10.44 -0.35 -12.64
N ARG A 66 11.11 0.80 -12.56
CA ARG A 66 12.15 1.23 -13.47
C ARG A 66 13.47 1.37 -12.73
N SER A 67 14.57 1.35 -13.48
CA SER A 67 15.89 1.63 -12.91
C SER A 67 15.91 3.04 -12.31
N GLY A 68 16.29 3.14 -11.03
CA GLY A 68 16.32 4.39 -10.29
C GLY A 68 15.14 4.59 -9.32
N ASP A 69 14.10 3.76 -9.40
CA ASP A 69 12.98 3.81 -8.45
C ASP A 69 13.44 3.40 -7.04
N VAL A 70 12.87 4.04 -6.03
CA VAL A 70 13.06 3.70 -4.62
C VAL A 70 11.79 3.05 -4.10
N VAL A 71 11.91 1.82 -3.60
CA VAL A 71 10.77 1.06 -3.07
C VAL A 71 10.86 0.99 -1.56
N LEU A 72 9.80 1.44 -0.88
CA LEU A 72 9.62 1.27 0.55
C LEU A 72 8.63 0.13 0.81
N PHE A 73 9.10 -0.94 1.43
CA PHE A 73 8.22 -1.97 1.96
C PHE A 73 7.77 -1.58 3.37
N GLN A 74 6.48 -1.31 3.54
CA GLN A 74 5.91 -1.12 4.87
C GLN A 74 5.85 -2.48 5.56
N ASN A 75 6.62 -2.64 6.64
CA ASN A 75 6.70 -3.90 7.36
C ASN A 75 5.39 -4.23 8.08
N ASP A 76 4.85 -5.39 7.76
CA ASP A 76 3.84 -6.10 8.54
C ASP A 76 4.26 -7.58 8.65
N TRP A 77 5.57 -7.85 8.83
CA TRP A 77 6.14 -9.20 8.73
C TRP A 77 6.19 -9.92 10.08
N PRO A 78 5.26 -10.85 10.34
CA PRO A 78 5.55 -12.07 11.09
C PRO A 78 5.86 -13.27 10.16
N ASP A 79 5.58 -13.18 8.85
CA ASP A 79 5.47 -14.37 7.98
C ASP A 79 6.67 -14.67 7.06
N ASN A 80 7.85 -14.09 7.28
CA ASN A 80 9.06 -14.47 6.54
C ASN A 80 10.18 -15.03 7.44
N TYR A 81 9.82 -15.90 8.38
CA TYR A 81 10.74 -16.91 8.92
C TYR A 81 10.36 -18.29 8.38
N VAL A 82 10.97 -18.69 7.27
CA VAL A 82 11.26 -20.11 6.97
C VAL A 82 12.68 -20.17 6.40
#